data_AF-A0A0P0WXZ1-F1
#
_entry.id   AF-A0A0P0WXZ1-F1
#
_cell.length_a   1.000
_cell.length_b   1.000
_cell.length_c   1.000
_cell.angle_alpha   90.00
_cell.angle_beta   90.00
_cell.angle_gamma   90.00
#
_symmetry.space_group_name_H-M   'P 1'
#
loop_
_entity.id
_entity.type
_entity.pdbx_description
1 polymer ?
#
loop_
_entity_poly.entity_id
_entity_poly.type
_entity_poly.pdbx_seq_one_letter_code
_entity_poly.pdbx_strand_id
1 'polypeptide(L)'
;DDVSIANHWLVSGTHYARTSEEWLKRMDKNITSIRPIFEKTYGKESATKWIAYWRTFFISVAELFGYNNGDEWMVAHFLFRKK
;
A
#
# COMPACT_ATOMS: atom_id res chain seq x y z
N ASP A 1 13.71 26.37 -1.25
CA ASP A 1 15.02 26.86 -0.78
C ASP A 1 15.22 26.79 0.74
N ASP A 2 14.25 26.27 1.48
CA ASP A 2 14.21 26.32 2.95
C ASP A 2 15.03 25.22 3.62
N VAL A 3 15.28 24.13 2.91
CA VAL A 3 16.01 22.96 3.39
C VAL A 3 17.09 22.51 2.41
N SER A 4 18.06 21.77 2.93
CA SER A 4 19.04 21.00 2.17
C SER A 4 18.95 19.52 2.53
N ILE A 5 19.24 18.64 1.57
CA ILE A 5 19.30 17.19 1.81
C ILE A 5 20.54 16.91 2.66
N ALA A 6 20.31 16.30 3.82
CA ALA A 6 21.37 15.80 4.70
C ALA A 6 21.71 14.34 4.39
N ASN A 7 20.72 13.53 3.99
CA ASN A 7 20.95 12.14 3.58
C ASN A 7 19.76 11.60 2.76
N HIS A 8 19.94 10.46 2.10
CA HIS A 8 18.87 9.74 1.40
C HIS A 8 19.10 8.22 1.40
N TRP A 9 18.01 7.45 1.35
CA TRP A 9 18.03 5.99 1.26
C TRP A 9 16.93 5.51 0.33
N LEU A 10 17.20 4.39 -0.34
CA LEU A 10 16.21 3.64 -1.08
C LEU A 10 15.94 2.32 -0.37
N VAL A 11 14.67 1.95 -0.29
CA VAL A 11 14.22 0.63 0.17
C VAL A 11 13.62 -0.07 -1.03
N SER A 12 14.14 -1.28 -1.34
CA SER A 12 13.66 -2.11 -2.45
C SER A 12 12.13 -2.26 -2.41
N GLY A 13 11.52 -2.22 -3.59
CA GLY A 13 10.08 -2.41 -3.75
C GLY A 13 9.58 -3.73 -3.19
N THR A 14 10.44 -4.75 -3.10
CA THR A 14 10.10 -6.06 -2.52
C THR A 14 9.50 -5.96 -1.12
N HIS A 15 9.91 -4.96 -0.33
CA HIS A 15 9.33 -4.72 1.00
C HIS A 15 7.88 -4.26 0.92
N TYR A 16 7.58 -3.32 0.02
CA TYR A 16 6.21 -2.84 -0.11
C TYR A 16 5.33 -3.88 -0.80
N ALA A 17 5.87 -4.62 -1.77
CA ALA A 17 5.17 -5.72 -2.41
C ALA A 17 4.70 -6.77 -1.39
N ARG A 18 5.60 -7.25 -0.53
CA ARG A 18 5.27 -8.17 0.57
C ARG A 18 4.25 -7.58 1.54
N THR A 19 4.37 -6.29 1.84
CA THR A 19 3.43 -5.59 2.72
C THR A 19 2.01 -5.60 2.13
N SER A 20 1.88 -5.28 0.84
CA SER A 20 0.60 -5.31 0.12
C SER A 20 0.02 -6.72 0.01
N GLU A 21 0.85 -7.73 -0.24
CA GLU A 21 0.41 -9.14 -0.22
C GLU A 21 -0.13 -9.55 1.16
N GLU A 22 0.56 -9.20 2.24
CA GLU A 22 0.12 -9.55 3.60
C GLU A 22 -1.16 -8.80 3.99
N TRP A 23 -1.33 -7.55 3.53
CA TRP A 23 -2.59 -6.82 3.70
C TRP A 23 -3.74 -7.48 2.92
N LEU A 24 -3.51 -7.92 1.68
CA LEU A 24 -4.50 -8.65 0.89
C LEU A 24 -4.90 -9.96 1.57
N LYS A 25 -3.92 -10.78 1.99
CA LYS A 25 -4.16 -12.05 2.71
C LYS A 25 -4.96 -11.82 3.99
N ARG A 26 -4.60 -10.80 4.77
CA ARG A 26 -5.31 -10.47 6.01
C ARG A 26 -6.73 -9.96 5.75
N MET A 27 -6.92 -9.15 4.71
CA MET A 27 -8.24 -8.67 4.30
C MET A 27 -9.14 -9.84 3.90
N ASP A 28 -8.66 -10.72 3.02
CA ASP A 28 -9.42 -11.88 2.55
C ASP A 28 -9.77 -12.83 3.70
N LYS A 29 -8.83 -13.10 4.62
CA LYS A 29 -9.08 -13.90 5.83
C LYS A 29 -10.15 -13.32 6.76
N ASN A 30 -10.31 -12.00 6.79
CA ASN A 30 -11.20 -11.30 7.72
C ASN A 30 -12.41 -10.68 7.02
N ILE A 31 -12.77 -11.15 5.82
CA ILE A 31 -13.80 -10.50 5.00
C ILE A 31 -15.17 -10.45 5.67
N THR A 32 -15.49 -11.46 6.49
CA THR A 32 -16.74 -11.54 7.27
C THR A 32 -16.83 -10.44 8.32
N SER A 33 -15.72 -10.06 8.94
CA SER A 33 -15.63 -8.97 9.92
C SER A 33 -15.53 -7.60 9.24
N ILE A 34 -14.91 -7.53 8.06
CA ILE A 34 -14.70 -6.27 7.31
C ILE A 34 -15.99 -5.80 6.64
N ARG A 35 -16.79 -6.71 6.08
CA ARG A 35 -18.00 -6.34 5.34
C ARG A 35 -18.96 -5.46 6.16
N PRO A 36 -19.32 -5.78 7.42
CA PRO A 36 -20.18 -4.91 8.23
C PRO A 36 -19.60 -3.51 8.45
N ILE A 37 -18.28 -3.38 8.60
CA ILE A 37 -17.61 -2.08 8.73
C ILE A 37 -17.80 -1.28 7.44
N PHE A 38 -17.60 -1.91 6.29
CA PHE A 38 -17.75 -1.26 4.99
C PHE A 38 -19.21 -0.90 4.68
N GLU A 39 -20.16 -1.75 5.04
CA GLU A 39 -21.59 -1.44 4.91
C GLU A 39 -21.98 -0.25 5.78
N LYS A 40 -21.43 -0.14 7.00
CA LYS A 40 -21.66 1.01 7.89
C LYS A 40 -21.02 2.29 7.35
N THR A 41 -19.82 2.21 6.78
CA THR A 41 -19.06 3.39 6.31
C THR A 41 -19.51 3.89 4.94
N TYR A 42 -19.80 2.99 4.01
CA TYR A 42 -20.05 3.32 2.60
C TYR A 42 -21.48 3.01 2.13
N GLY A 43 -22.29 2.38 2.97
CA GLY A 43 -23.61 1.87 2.62
C GLY A 43 -23.57 0.44 2.07
N LYS A 44 -24.65 -0.31 2.32
CA LYS A 44 -24.75 -1.73 1.96
C LYS A 44 -24.51 -2.00 0.47
N GLU A 45 -25.07 -1.16 -0.39
CA GLU A 45 -24.94 -1.29 -1.84
C GLU A 45 -23.52 -1.03 -2.35
N SER A 46 -22.75 -0.20 -1.65
CA SER A 46 -21.38 0.17 -2.02
C SER A 46 -20.31 -0.72 -1.40
N ALA A 47 -20.63 -1.52 -0.37
CA ALA A 47 -19.65 -2.28 0.39
C ALA A 47 -18.82 -3.21 -0.51
N THR A 48 -19.46 -3.91 -1.43
CA THR A 48 -18.79 -4.81 -2.39
C THR A 48 -17.85 -4.04 -3.32
N LYS A 49 -18.24 -2.85 -3.81
CA LYS A 49 -17.38 -1.99 -4.63
C LYS A 49 -16.11 -1.61 -3.88
N TRP A 50 -16.22 -1.16 -2.64
CA TRP A 50 -15.06 -0.75 -1.84
C TRP A 50 -14.17 -1.91 -1.45
N ILE A 51 -14.74 -3.08 -1.14
CA ILE A 51 -13.97 -4.31 -0.92
C ILE A 51 -13.15 -4.62 -2.17
N ALA A 52 -13.76 -4.61 -3.35
CA ALA A 52 -13.06 -4.87 -4.61
C ALA A 52 -11.95 -3.83 -4.86
N TYR A 53 -12.22 -2.55 -4.62
CA TYR A 53 -11.22 -1.48 -4.78
C TYR A 53 -9.98 -1.70 -3.92
N TRP A 54 -10.14 -1.99 -2.62
CA TRP A 54 -9.00 -2.22 -1.74
C TRP A 54 -8.22 -3.48 -2.11
N ARG A 55 -8.91 -4.55 -2.48
CA ARG A 55 -8.26 -5.77 -2.98
C ARG A 55 -7.45 -5.48 -4.23
N THR A 56 -8.04 -4.81 -5.22
CA THR A 56 -7.34 -4.44 -6.47
C THR A 56 -6.16 -3.53 -6.17
N PHE A 57 -6.30 -2.55 -5.28
CA PHE A 57 -5.18 -1.70 -4.87
C PHE A 57 -4.02 -2.52 -4.32
N PHE A 58 -4.26 -3.45 -3.39
CA PHE A 58 -3.20 -4.28 -2.84
C PHE A 58 -2.56 -5.19 -3.89
N ILE A 59 -3.34 -5.78 -4.79
CA ILE A 59 -2.82 -6.59 -5.91
C ILE A 59 -1.94 -5.72 -6.81
N SER A 60 -2.43 -4.55 -7.24
CA SER A 60 -1.69 -3.66 -8.13
C SER A 60 -0.39 -3.16 -7.51
N VAL A 61 -0.38 -2.83 -6.21
CA VAL A 61 0.84 -2.39 -5.51
C VAL A 61 1.82 -3.56 -5.36
N ALA A 62 1.33 -4.77 -5.07
CA ALA A 62 2.19 -5.96 -5.00
C ALA A 62 2.92 -6.23 -6.32
N GLU A 63 2.20 -6.20 -7.44
CA GLU A 63 2.80 -6.40 -8.77
C GLU A 63 3.74 -5.26 -9.16
N LEU A 64 3.32 -4.01 -8.95
CA LEU A 64 4.11 -2.84 -9.32
C LEU A 64 5.44 -2.79 -8.57
N PHE A 65 5.42 -2.93 -7.24
CA PHE A 65 6.62 -2.86 -6.42
C PHE A 65 7.41 -4.18 -6.43
N GLY A 66 6.82 -5.30 -6.84
CA GLY A 66 7.50 -6.58 -7.02
C GLY A 66 8.22 -6.70 -8.37
N TYR A 67 7.86 -5.86 -9.34
CA TYR A 67 8.40 -5.90 -10.69
C TYR A 67 9.93 -5.75 -10.71
N ASN A 68 10.59 -6.56 -11.54
CA ASN A 68 12.05 -6.63 -11.66
C ASN A 68 12.76 -6.75 -10.30
N ASN A 69 12.28 -7.67 -9.45
CA ASN A 69 12.79 -7.89 -8.09
C ASN A 69 12.81 -6.62 -7.21
N GLY A 70 11.85 -5.70 -7.46
CA GLY A 70 11.66 -4.46 -6.71
C GLY A 70 12.70 -3.38 -6.96
N ASP A 71 13.37 -3.42 -8.11
CA ASP A 71 14.40 -2.44 -8.50
C ASP A 71 13.88 -1.35 -9.47
N GLU A 72 12.57 -1.30 -9.72
CA GLU A 72 11.93 -0.32 -10.62
C GLU A 72 11.07 0.69 -9.85
N TRP A 73 10.17 0.20 -8.99
CA TRP A 73 9.41 1.03 -8.04
C TRP A 73 9.86 0.76 -6.62
N MET A 74 10.28 1.81 -5.92
CA MET A 74 10.93 1.74 -4.61
C MET A 74 10.37 2.78 -3.63
N VAL A 75 10.74 2.67 -2.37
CA VAL A 75 10.45 3.69 -1.35
C VAL A 75 11.70 4.53 -1.10
N ALA A 76 11.60 5.84 -1.30
CA ALA A 76 12.67 6.78 -1.05
C ALA A 76 12.47 7.51 0.27
N HIS A 77 13.49 7.51 1.12
CA HIS A 77 13.53 8.28 2.35
C HIS A 77 14.57 9.38 2.22
N PHE A 78 14.18 10.62 2.54
CA PHE A 78 15.06 11.79 2.49
C PHE A 78 15.12 12.42 3.87
N LEU A 79 16.34 12.63 4.38
CA LEU A 79 16.58 13.43 5.58
C LEU A 79 16.94 14.84 5.15
N PHE A 80 16.15 15.81 5.62
CA PHE A 80 16.38 17.23 5.35
C PHE A 80 16.89 17.96 6.60
N ARG A 81 17.70 18.99 6.39
CA ARG A 81 18.05 19.99 7.41
C ARG A 81 17.67 21.37 6.92
N LYS A 82 17.32 22.28 7.84
CA LYS A 82 17.13 23.70 7.52
C LYS A 82 18.43 24.25 6.91
N LYS A 83 18.31 25.09 5.89
CA LYS A 83 19.47 25.84 5.38
C LYS A 83 19.96 26.86 6.41
#